data_AF-A0A7K0WGI7-F1
#
_entry.id   AF-A0A7K0WGI7-F1
#
_cell.length_a   1.000
_cell.length_b   1.000
_cell.length_c   1.000
_cell.angle_alpha   90.00
_cell.angle_beta   90.00
_cell.angle_gamma   90.00
#
_symmetry.space_group_name_H-M   'P 1'
#
loop_
_entity.id
_entity.type
_entity.pdbx_description
1 polymer ?
#
loop_
_entity_poly.entity_id
_entity_poly.type
_entity_poly.pdbx_seq_one_letter_code
_entity_poly.pdbx_strand_id
1 'polypeptide(L)'
;MSKVIVICGATATGKSDIAIEIAQEIGAEIINADSMQLYRGMDIGTAKLTVEERKGIPHHLLDVLDVSEDSTVAWYQEQARAAITEIHGRGKDAVIV
;
A
#
# COMPACT_ATOMS: atom_id res chain seq x y z
N MET A 1 -1.91 15.22 15.03
CA MET A 1 -2.86 14.23 14.50
C MET A 1 -2.26 13.67 13.24
N SER A 2 -2.05 12.36 13.18
CA SER A 2 -1.65 11.67 11.95
C SER A 2 -2.83 11.60 10.98
N LYS A 3 -2.54 11.68 9.69
CA LYS A 3 -3.51 11.74 8.60
C LYS A 3 -3.57 10.41 7.86
N VAL A 4 -4.68 10.20 7.19
CA VAL A 4 -4.84 9.17 6.15
C VAL A 4 -5.11 9.90 4.84
N ILE A 5 -4.27 9.66 3.85
CA ILE A 5 -4.38 10.22 2.50
C ILE A 5 -4.75 9.08 1.57
N VAL A 6 -5.70 9.30 0.65
CA VAL A 6 -6.15 8.27 -0.29
C VAL A 6 -5.95 8.79 -1.71
N ILE A 7 -5.27 7.99 -2.53
CA ILE A 7 -4.98 8.30 -3.93
C ILE A 7 -5.78 7.33 -4.80
N CYS A 8 -6.89 7.81 -5.34
CA CYS A 8 -7.76 7.03 -6.22
C CYS A 8 -7.52 7.39 -7.69
N GLY A 9 -7.76 6.43 -8.59
CA GLY A 9 -7.64 6.63 -10.03
C GLY A 9 -7.58 5.31 -10.79
N ALA A 10 -7.76 5.37 -12.11
CA ALA A 10 -7.70 4.19 -12.97
C ALA A 10 -6.29 3.55 -12.97
N THR A 11 -6.20 2.30 -13.41
CA THR A 11 -4.89 1.65 -13.62
C THR A 11 -4.08 2.43 -14.67
N ALA A 12 -2.75 2.46 -14.50
CA ALA A 12 -1.81 3.18 -15.37
C ALA A 12 -1.94 4.72 -15.39
N THR A 13 -2.55 5.34 -14.36
CA THR A 13 -2.58 6.82 -14.20
C THR A 13 -1.47 7.38 -13.31
N GLY A 14 -0.40 6.62 -13.05
CA GLY A 14 0.76 7.09 -12.26
C GLY A 14 0.52 7.20 -10.75
N LYS A 15 -0.47 6.49 -10.20
CA LYS A 15 -0.83 6.58 -8.76
C LYS A 15 0.33 6.22 -7.82
N SER A 16 1.06 5.15 -8.15
CA SER A 16 2.16 4.67 -7.33
C SER A 16 3.30 5.68 -7.29
N ASP A 17 3.58 6.35 -8.41
CA ASP A 17 4.62 7.38 -8.50
C ASP A 17 4.32 8.57 -7.58
N ILE A 18 3.10 9.12 -7.67
CA ILE A 18 2.69 10.24 -6.81
C ILE A 18 2.57 9.82 -5.33
N ALA A 19 2.18 8.57 -5.05
CA ALA A 19 2.14 8.05 -3.68
C ALA A 19 3.53 8.01 -3.05
N ILE A 20 4.54 7.57 -3.80
CA ILE A 20 5.95 7.56 -3.39
C ILE A 20 6.42 8.99 -3.11
N GLU A 21 6.18 9.93 -4.03
CA GLU A 21 6.60 11.33 -3.87
C GLU A 21 6.00 11.96 -2.60
N ILE A 22 4.68 11.81 -2.41
CA ILE A 22 3.99 12.30 -1.21
C ILE A 22 4.58 11.65 0.05
N ALA A 23 4.77 10.33 0.03
CA ALA A 23 5.28 9.62 1.20
C ALA A 23 6.71 10.02 1.58
N GLN A 24 7.57 10.34 0.60
CA GLN A 24 8.89 10.90 0.85
C GLN A 24 8.83 12.30 1.47
N GLU A 25 7.96 13.17 0.96
CA GLU A 25 7.86 14.56 1.40
C GLU A 25 7.35 14.68 2.83
N ILE A 26 6.38 13.85 3.22
CA ILE A 26 5.73 13.94 4.54
C ILE A 26 6.18 12.85 5.53
N GLY A 27 7.09 11.96 5.12
CA GLY A 27 7.54 10.83 5.94
C GLY A 27 6.45 9.79 6.22
N ALA A 28 5.56 9.55 5.24
CA ALA A 28 4.48 8.58 5.36
C ALA A 28 4.91 7.15 4.99
N GLU A 29 4.02 6.21 5.30
CA GLU A 29 4.11 4.82 4.84
C GLU A 29 2.92 4.51 3.92
N ILE A 30 3.11 3.58 2.99
CA ILE A 30 2.13 3.25 1.93
C ILE A 30 1.36 1.98 2.29
N ILE A 31 0.05 1.97 2.08
CA ILE A 31 -0.83 0.81 2.18
C ILE A 31 -1.40 0.52 0.79
N ASN A 32 -1.08 -0.64 0.23
CA ASN A 32 -1.61 -1.08 -1.06
C ASN A 32 -3.11 -1.39 -0.95
N ALA A 33 -3.90 -0.88 -1.89
CA ALA A 33 -5.33 -1.13 -2.03
C ALA A 33 -5.72 -1.95 -3.28
N ASP A 34 -4.75 -2.37 -4.10
CA ASP A 34 -5.00 -3.27 -5.23
C ASP A 34 -5.14 -4.72 -4.74
N SER A 35 -6.28 -5.34 -5.03
CA SER A 35 -6.60 -6.69 -4.56
C SER A 35 -5.71 -7.77 -5.16
N MET A 36 -5.14 -7.55 -6.35
CA MET A 36 -4.26 -8.52 -7.00
C MET A 36 -2.82 -8.40 -6.48
N GLN A 37 -2.40 -7.21 -6.02
CA GLN A 37 -1.07 -7.00 -5.47
C GLN A 37 -0.88 -7.59 -4.05
N LEU A 38 -1.95 -8.02 -3.40
CA LEU A 38 -1.89 -8.75 -2.12
C LEU A 38 -1.08 -10.05 -2.21
N TYR A 39 -1.02 -10.68 -3.38
CA TYR A 39 -0.52 -12.04 -3.57
C TYR A 39 0.95 -12.11 -3.99
N ARG A 40 1.73 -12.94 -3.30
CA ARG A 40 3.15 -13.19 -3.58
C ARG A 40 3.39 -13.78 -4.97
N GLY A 41 4.49 -13.37 -5.61
CA GLY A 41 4.96 -13.94 -6.88
C GLY A 41 4.18 -13.52 -8.12
N MET A 42 3.16 -12.65 -7.98
CA MET A 42 2.36 -12.14 -9.11
C MET A 42 2.88 -10.82 -9.70
N ASP A 43 4.18 -10.58 -9.67
CA ASP A 43 4.73 -9.21 -9.75
C ASP A 43 4.55 -8.52 -11.11
N ILE A 44 4.82 -9.24 -12.20
CA ILE A 44 4.76 -8.67 -13.57
C ILE A 44 3.31 -8.38 -13.99
N GLY A 45 2.42 -9.37 -13.80
CA GLY A 45 1.02 -9.27 -14.25
C GLY A 45 0.20 -8.24 -13.48
N THR A 46 0.58 -7.96 -12.23
CA THR A 46 -0.10 -6.99 -11.37
C THR A 46 0.64 -5.65 -11.29
N ALA A 47 1.68 -5.44 -12.10
CA ALA A 47 2.46 -4.21 -12.16
C ALA A 47 2.94 -3.72 -10.77
N LYS A 48 3.48 -4.63 -9.95
CA LYS A 48 4.04 -4.24 -8.64
C LYS A 48 5.30 -3.42 -8.82
N LEU A 49 5.46 -2.42 -7.97
CA LEU A 49 6.73 -1.73 -7.82
C LEU A 49 7.80 -2.71 -7.32
N THR A 50 8.94 -2.71 -8.00
CA THR A 50 10.17 -3.34 -7.53
C THR A 50 10.62 -2.72 -6.20
N VAL A 51 11.49 -3.40 -5.46
CA VAL A 51 12.01 -2.89 -4.19
C VAL A 51 12.75 -1.57 -4.38
N GLU A 52 13.46 -1.44 -5.50
CA GLU A 52 14.18 -0.24 -5.91
C GLU A 52 13.21 0.92 -6.19
N GLU A 53 12.13 0.68 -6.93
CA GLU A 53 11.11 1.69 -7.25
C GLU A 53 10.34 2.16 -6.01
N ARG A 54 10.24 1.35 -4.95
CA ARG A 54 9.64 1.75 -3.67
C ARG A 54 10.47 2.79 -2.92
N LYS A 55 11.71 3.06 -3.34
CA LYS A 55 12.62 4.06 -2.75
C LYS A 55 12.77 3.97 -1.22
N GLY A 56 12.75 2.74 -0.68
CA GLY A 56 12.90 2.48 0.75
C GLY A 56 11.68 2.82 1.62
N ILE A 57 10.55 3.20 1.01
CA ILE A 57 9.31 3.51 1.73
C ILE A 57 8.64 2.21 2.17
N PRO A 58 8.26 2.05 3.44
CA PRO A 58 7.51 0.88 3.89
C PRO A 58 6.17 0.76 3.13
N HIS A 59 5.95 -0.42 2.55
CA HIS A 59 4.70 -0.80 1.89
C HIS A 59 4.01 -1.89 2.71
N HIS A 60 2.75 -1.64 3.06
CA HIS A 60 1.88 -2.56 3.78
C HIS A 60 0.87 -3.18 2.81
N LEU A 61 0.38 -4.37 3.14
CA LEU A 61 -0.59 -5.11 2.32
C LEU A 61 -0.13 -5.35 0.87
N LEU A 62 1.17 -5.56 0.68
CA LEU A 62 1.79 -5.94 -0.58
C LEU A 62 2.53 -7.25 -0.31
N ASP A 63 2.31 -8.28 -1.14
CA ASP A 63 2.94 -9.61 -0.95
C ASP A 63 2.64 -10.24 0.43
N VAL A 64 1.41 -10.06 0.92
CA VAL A 64 0.96 -10.52 2.25
C VAL A 64 0.26 -11.88 2.22
N LEU A 65 -0.25 -12.31 1.07
CA LEU A 65 -0.95 -13.59 0.88
C LEU A 65 -0.22 -14.49 -0.13
N ASP A 66 -0.36 -15.79 0.05
CA ASP A 66 -0.07 -16.78 -0.99
C ASP A 66 -1.24 -16.88 -1.97
N VAL A 67 -0.97 -17.24 -3.23
CA VAL A 67 -1.98 -17.28 -4.31
C VAL A 67 -3.15 -18.24 -4.08
N SER A 68 -3.03 -19.15 -3.11
CA SER A 68 -4.08 -20.10 -2.71
C SER A 68 -4.97 -19.58 -1.57
N GLU A 69 -4.63 -18.45 -0.97
CA GLU A 69 -5.40 -17.85 0.12
C GLU A 69 -6.49 -16.93 -0.43
N ASP A 70 -7.61 -16.82 0.29
CA ASP A 70 -8.71 -15.95 -0.10
C ASP A 70 -8.57 -14.57 0.56
N SER A 71 -8.71 -13.50 -0.23
CA SER A 71 -8.89 -12.14 0.27
C SER A 71 -10.36 -11.70 0.15
N THR A 72 -10.92 -11.13 1.22
CA THR A 72 -12.24 -10.47 1.18
C THR A 72 -12.12 -8.99 1.52
N VAL A 73 -13.13 -8.20 1.17
CA VAL A 73 -13.20 -6.79 1.58
C VAL A 73 -13.20 -6.64 3.10
N ALA A 74 -13.86 -7.55 3.82
CA ALA A 74 -13.87 -7.53 5.29
C ALA A 74 -12.47 -7.77 5.87
N TRP A 75 -11.75 -8.77 5.34
CA TRP A 75 -10.37 -9.04 5.72
C TRP A 75 -9.48 -7.83 5.43
N TYR A 76 -9.57 -7.25 4.22
CA TYR A 76 -8.77 -6.08 3.85
C TYR A 76 -9.04 -4.88 4.78
N GLN A 77 -10.31 -4.62 5.12
CA GLN A 77 -10.67 -3.53 6.02
C GLN A 77 -10.06 -3.70 7.41
N GLU A 78 -10.04 -4.92 7.95
CA GLU A 78 -9.39 -5.21 9.22
C GLU A 78 -7.89 -4.97 9.15
N GLN A 79 -7.22 -5.53 8.14
CA GLN A 79 -5.76 -5.40 7.97
C GLN A 79 -5.33 -3.95 7.72
N ALA A 80 -6.05 -3.21 6.87
CA ALA A 80 -5.74 -1.81 6.57
C ALA A 80 -5.91 -0.92 7.80
N ARG A 81 -6.96 -1.15 8.61
CA ARG A 81 -7.16 -0.39 9.86
C ARG A 81 -6.07 -0.70 10.90
N ALA A 82 -5.62 -1.95 10.98
CA ALA A 82 -4.50 -2.32 11.82
C ALA A 82 -3.21 -1.60 11.38
N ALA A 83 -2.88 -1.65 10.08
CA ALA A 83 -1.72 -0.95 9.51
C ALA A 83 -1.77 0.57 9.76
N ILE A 84 -2.92 1.22 9.54
CA ILE A 84 -3.11 2.64 9.85
C ILE A 84 -2.82 2.92 11.33
N THR A 85 -3.38 2.10 12.23
CA THR A 85 -3.19 2.27 13.68
C THR A 85 -1.71 2.17 14.06
N GLU A 86 -0.99 1.21 13.50
CA GLU A 86 0.44 1.04 13.75
C GLU A 86 1.28 2.20 13.20
N ILE A 87 1.02 2.65 11.98
CA ILE A 87 1.69 3.79 11.35
C ILE A 87 1.49 5.06 12.19
N HIS A 88 0.24 5.31 12.60
CA HIS A 88 -0.10 6.45 13.45
C HIS A 88 0.53 6.33 14.84
N GLY A 89 0.65 5.13 15.40
CA GLY A 89 1.37 4.86 16.64
C GLY A 89 2.85 5.21 16.58
N ARG A 90 3.46 5.20 15.38
CA ARG A 90 4.83 5.68 15.11
C ARG A 90 4.89 7.20 14.84
N GLY A 91 3.78 7.92 14.92
CA GLY A 91 3.70 9.35 14.65
C GLY A 91 3.80 9.72 13.16
N LYS A 92 3.56 8.77 12.26
CA LYS A 92 3.61 8.98 10.80
C LYS A 92 2.23 9.08 10.18
N ASP A 93 2.17 9.59 8.95
CA ASP A 93 0.98 9.60 8.11
C ASP A 93 0.89 8.30 7.28
N ALA A 94 -0.31 7.93 6.84
CA ALA A 94 -0.55 6.77 5.99
C ALA A 94 -1.10 7.21 4.62
N VAL A 95 -0.56 6.65 3.54
CA VAL A 95 -1.03 6.84 2.16
C VAL A 95 -1.63 5.53 1.65
N ILE A 96 -2.90 5.53 1.29
CA ILE A 96 -3.58 4.37 0.68
C ILE A 96 -3.62 4.59 -0.83
N VAL A 97 -3.15 3.61 -1.61
CA VAL A 97 -3.06 3.70 -3.07
C VAL A 97 -3.27 2.35 -3.76
#